data_AF-A0A9N9A6V7-F1
#
_entry.id   AF-A0A9N9A6V7-F1
#
_cell.length_a   1.000
_cell.length_b   1.000
_cell.length_c   1.000
_cell.angle_alpha   90.00
_cell.angle_beta   90.00
_cell.angle_gamma   90.00
#
_symmetry.space_group_name_H-M   'P 1'
#
loop_
_entity.id
_entity.type
_entity.pdbx_description
1 polymer ?
#
loop_
_entity_poly.entity_id
_entity_poly.type
_entity_poly.pdbx_seq_one_letter_code
_entity_poly.pdbx_strand_id
1 'polypeptide(L)' 'MIKFDDSQAESVPTDYPVPPEVLLYYFEINIIDKGEDGYIGVGFARDLEILDILPGLLSLRI' A
#
# COMPACT_ATOMS: atom_id res chain seq x y z
N MET A 1 15.98 -6.90 -15.17
CA MET A 1 15.38 -5.95 -14.20
C MET A 1 14.24 -5.26 -14.91
N ILE A 2 13.01 -5.73 -14.72
CA ILE A 2 11.82 -5.08 -15.30
C ILE A 2 11.66 -3.77 -14.55
N LYS A 3 11.77 -2.65 -15.26
CA LYS A 3 11.33 -1.36 -14.72
C LYS A 3 9.81 -1.37 -14.80
N PHE A 4 9.16 -1.45 -13.65
CA PHE A 4 7.76 -1.12 -13.54
C PHE A 4 7.66 0.40 -13.65
N ASP A 5 6.78 0.88 -14.53
CA ASP A 5 6.41 2.29 -14.57
C ASP A 5 5.38 2.52 -13.46
N ASP A 6 5.84 3.01 -12.32
CA ASP A 6 5.04 3.33 -11.14
C ASP A 6 4.69 4.82 -11.08
N SER A 7 4.91 5.58 -12.16
CA SER A 7 4.62 7.02 -12.22
C SER A 7 3.14 7.39 -12.09
N GLN A 8 2.26 6.38 -12.14
CA GLN A 8 0.81 6.50 -11.95
C GLN A 8 0.35 5.82 -10.64
N ALA A 9 1.28 5.36 -9.80
CA ALA A 9 0.94 4.73 -8.54
C ALA A 9 0.42 5.77 -7.54
N GLU A 10 -0.64 5.40 -6.83
CA GLU A 10 -1.27 6.23 -5.82
C GLU A 10 -1.69 5.34 -4.65
N SER A 11 -1.55 5.84 -3.43
CA SER A 11 -1.90 5.19 -2.18
C SER A 11 -2.85 6.05 -1.37
N VAL A 12 -3.75 5.38 -0.65
CA VAL A 12 -4.62 6.02 0.32
C VAL A 12 -4.51 5.29 1.65
N PRO A 13 -4.18 5.99 2.76
CA PRO A 13 -4.18 5.39 4.08
C PRO A 13 -5.59 5.35 4.66
N THR A 14 -5.78 4.53 5.69
CA THR A 14 -6.97 4.57 6.54
C THR A 14 -6.98 5.84 7.39
N ASP A 15 -8.17 6.24 7.86
CA ASP A 15 -8.35 7.45 8.69
C ASP A 15 -7.56 7.39 10.02
N TYR A 16 -7.27 6.19 10.51
CA TYR A 16 -6.56 5.94 11.75
C TYR A 16 -5.48 4.85 11.59
N PRO A 17 -4.35 4.94 12.32
CA PRO A 17 -3.34 3.90 12.32
C PRO A 17 -3.80 2.66 13.10
N VAL A 18 -3.08 1.56 12.91
CA VAL A 18 -3.23 0.37 13.78
C VAL A 18 -2.91 0.77 15.23
N PRO A 19 -3.81 0.53 16.20
CA PRO A 19 -3.52 0.86 17.60
C PRO A 19 -2.35 0.03 18.13
N PRO A 20 -1.33 0.63 18.78
CA PRO A 20 -0.12 -0.09 19.19
C PRO A 20 -0.37 -1.10 20.33
N GLU A 21 -1.52 -1.04 21.01
CA GLU A 21 -1.88 -1.93 22.11
C GLU A 21 -2.39 -3.30 21.62
N VAL A 22 -2.66 -3.47 20.32
CA VAL A 22 -3.17 -4.73 19.79
C VAL A 22 -2.03 -5.70 19.50
N LEU A 23 -2.19 -6.95 19.95
CA LEU A 23 -1.24 -8.02 19.66
C LEU A 23 -1.41 -8.58 18.24
N LEU A 24 -2.63 -8.55 17.72
CA LEU A 24 -2.97 -9.02 16.39
C LEU A 24 -3.96 -8.05 15.76
N TYR A 25 -3.60 -7.50 14.60
CA TYR A 25 -4.46 -6.69 13.77
C TYR A 25 -4.73 -7.42 12.46
N TYR A 26 -6.00 -7.63 12.15
CA TYR A 26 -6.44 -8.36 10.96
C TYR A 26 -7.42 -7.51 10.17
N PHE A 27 -7.24 -7.48 8.86
CA PHE A 27 -8.15 -6.81 7.94
C PHE A 27 -8.24 -7.59 6.63
N GLU A 28 -9.37 -7.44 5.96
CA GLU A 28 -9.65 -8.03 4.64
C GLU A 28 -9.95 -6.90 3.66
N ILE A 29 -9.60 -7.12 2.39
CA ILE A 29 -9.95 -6.22 1.30
C ILE A 29 -10.64 -7.04 0.22
N ASN A 30 -11.82 -6.57 -0.19
CA ASN A 30 -12.55 -7.12 -1.33
C ASN A 30 -12.25 -6.27 -2.56
N ILE A 31 -11.55 -6.84 -3.54
CA ILE A 31 -11.30 -6.20 -4.83
C ILE A 31 -12.56 -6.39 -5.68
N ILE A 32 -13.30 -5.30 -5.90
CA ILE A 32 -14.54 -5.31 -6.69
C ILE A 32 -14.24 -5.33 -8.19
N ASP A 33 -13.23 -4.58 -8.61
CA ASP A 33 -12.71 -4.53 -9.97
C ASP A 33 -11.20 -4.31 -9.91
N LYS A 34 -10.46 -5.05 -10.74
CA LYS A 34 -9.00 -4.90 -10.87
C LYS A 34 -8.63 -3.82 -11.89
N GLY A 35 -9.56 -3.39 -12.74
CA GLY A 35 -9.27 -2.50 -13.87
C GLY A 35 -8.43 -3.18 -14.96
N GLU A 36 -7.75 -2.37 -15.77
CA GLU A 36 -7.00 -2.83 -16.94
C GLU A 36 -5.85 -3.77 -16.54
N ASP A 37 -4.88 -3.28 -15.75
CA ASP A 37 -3.68 -4.03 -15.40
C ASP A 37 -3.75 -4.73 -14.03
N GLY A 38 -4.61 -4.28 -13.10
CA GLY A 38 -4.75 -4.93 -11.80
C GLY A 38 -3.60 -4.66 -10.82
N TYR A 39 -2.86 -3.57 -10.99
CA TYR A 39 -1.81 -3.17 -10.05
C TYR A 39 -2.42 -2.59 -8.78
N ILE A 40 -2.67 -3.48 -7.81
CA ILE A 40 -3.25 -3.13 -6.51
C ILE A 40 -2.30 -3.62 -5.43
N GLY A 41 -1.69 -2.68 -4.69
CA GLY A 41 -0.93 -2.96 -3.48
C GLY A 41 -1.81 -2.80 -2.25
N VAL A 42 -1.84 -3.80 -1.37
CA VAL A 42 -2.55 -3.76 -0.09
C VAL A 42 -1.56 -4.06 1.02
N GLY A 43 -1.48 -3.20 2.03
CA GLY A 43 -0.54 -3.40 3.12
C GLY A 43 -0.51 -2.24 4.10
N PHE A 44 0.59 -2.15 4.84
CA PHE A 44 0.84 -1.09 5.80
C PHE A 44 1.80 -0.05 5.23
N ALA A 45 1.61 1.20 5.64
CA ALA A 45 2.54 2.29 5.41
C ALA A 45 3.03 2.83 6.76
N ARG A 46 4.30 3.24 6.81
CA ARG A 46 4.89 3.94 7.96
C ARG A 46 4.90 5.45 7.75
N ASP A 47 5.10 5.88 6.51
CA ASP A 47 5.20 7.27 6.12
C ASP A 47 3.95 7.64 5.31
N LEU A 48 3.16 8.57 5.82
CA LEU A 48 1.94 9.06 5.16
C LEU A 48 2.22 10.22 4.21
N GLU A 49 3.47 10.72 4.16
CA GLU A 49 3.88 11.79 3.26
C GLU A 49 4.24 11.27 1.85
N ILE A 50 4.38 9.96 1.69
CA ILE A 50 4.71 9.31 0.42
C ILE A 50 3.51 8.47 -0.03
N LEU A 51 2.65 9.07 -0.86
CA LEU A 51 1.45 8.42 -1.39
C LEU A 51 1.55 8.06 -2.88
N ASP A 52 2.50 8.64 -3.63
CA ASP A 52 2.68 8.40 -5.07
C ASP A 52 3.39 7.06 -5.38
N ILE A 53 3.17 6.03 -4.56
CA ILE A 53 3.77 4.69 -4.67
C ILE A 53 2.76 3.62 -4.24
N LEU A 54 2.95 2.36 -4.65
CA LEU A 54 2.21 1.23 -4.08
C LEU A 54 2.81 0.79 -2.73
N PRO A 55 1.97 0.32 -1.78
CA PRO A 55 2.44 -0.25 -0.51
C PRO A 55 3.46 -1.38 -0.73
N GLY A 56 4.56 -1.35 0.02
CA GLY A 56 5.62 -2.36 -0.02
C GLY A 56 6.76 -2.11 -1.02
N LEU A 57 6.66 -1.11 -1.91
CA LEU A 57 7.73 -0.79 -2.87
C LEU A 57 8.99 -0.19 -2.20
N LEU A 58 8.86 0.42 -1.02
CA LEU A 58 9.99 0.88 -0.20
C LEU A 58 10.41 -0.20 0.83
N SER A 59 11.05 -1.28 0.37
CA SER A 59 11.75 -2.23 1.26
C SER A 59 13.28 -2.23 1.08
N LEU A 60 13.86 -1.34 0.25
CA LEU A 60 15.29 -1.37 -0.11
C LEU A 60 16.01 0.00 -0.07
N ARG A 61 15.65 0.90 0.84
CA ARG A 61 16.50 2.05 1.19
C ARG A 61 16.77 2.11 2.70
N ILE A 62 17.49 1.11 3.17
CA ILE A 62 18.32 1.12 4.37
C ILE A 62 19.64 0.44 4.05
#